data_AF-A0A022WEJ2-F1
#
_entry.id   AF-A0A022WEJ2-F1
#
_cell.length_a   1.000
_cell.length_b   1.000
_cell.length_c   1.000
_cell.angle_alpha   90.00
_cell.angle_beta   90.00
_cell.angle_gamma   90.00
#
_symmetry.space_group_name_H-M   'P 1'
#
loop_
_entity.id
_entity.type
_entity.pdbx_description
1 polymer ?
#
loop_
_entity_poly.entity_id
_entity_poly.type
_entity_poly.pdbx_seq_one_letter_code
_entity_poly.pdbx_strand_id
1 'polypeptide(L)'
;MKLSIALLGLAASQAVGLAIPDGTPETDVPDVLTLTERHHGGSGCPSSTQTVRYNVANDRRSIVIQYENLTARINSRTTPADERTNCQVNLQVAGRNNYQFSVASATYYGSARLDAGVTGRHGSIYYFSGSPDQACY
;
A
#
# COMPACT_ATOMS: atom_id res chain seq x y z
N MET A 1 -13.89 84.26 18.37
CA MET A 1 -13.38 84.24 16.98
C MET A 1 -12.21 83.29 16.90
N LYS A 2 -12.20 82.45 15.85
CA LYS A 2 -11.12 81.55 15.37
C LYS A 2 -10.99 80.22 16.10
N LEU A 3 -10.73 79.10 15.43
CA LEU A 3 -11.11 78.56 14.12
C LEU A 3 -10.72 77.07 14.23
N SER A 4 -11.65 76.18 13.90
CA SER A 4 -11.44 74.73 13.91
C SER A 4 -10.42 74.28 12.85
N ILE A 5 -9.58 73.29 13.17
CA ILE A 5 -8.88 72.45 12.20
C ILE A 5 -8.94 71.00 12.71
N ALA A 6 -9.75 70.18 12.05
CA ALA A 6 -9.78 68.74 12.24
C ALA A 6 -8.78 68.09 11.27
N LEU A 7 -7.75 67.43 11.78
CA LEU A 7 -6.87 66.56 10.99
C LEU A 7 -7.56 65.20 10.83
N LEU A 8 -7.94 64.87 9.59
CA LEU A 8 -8.26 63.49 9.21
C LEU A 8 -6.93 62.71 9.06
N GLY A 9 -6.61 61.88 10.04
CA GLY A 9 -5.52 60.91 9.93
C GLY A 9 -5.96 59.70 9.11
N LEU A 10 -5.29 59.45 7.98
CA LEU A 10 -5.38 58.17 7.27
C LEU A 10 -4.69 57.09 8.11
N ALA A 11 -5.47 56.15 8.64
CA ALA A 11 -4.92 54.93 9.24
C ALA A 11 -4.56 53.94 8.12
N ALA A 12 -3.26 53.74 7.87
CA ALA A 12 -2.79 52.66 7.01
C ALA A 12 -2.86 51.33 7.78
N SER A 13 -3.76 50.44 7.38
CA SER A 13 -3.82 49.07 7.90
C SER A 13 -2.64 48.25 7.36
N GLN A 14 -1.69 47.90 8.23
CA GLN A 14 -0.63 46.96 7.90
C GLN A 14 -1.17 45.54 8.13
N ALA A 15 -1.45 44.81 7.05
CA ALA A 15 -1.78 43.39 7.14
C ALA A 15 -0.50 42.62 7.47
N VAL A 16 -0.42 42.06 8.68
CA VAL A 16 0.64 41.13 9.07
C VAL A 16 0.34 39.79 8.41
N GLY A 17 1.05 39.47 7.32
CA GLY A 17 1.00 38.16 6.71
C GLY A 17 1.65 37.14 7.64
N LEU A 18 0.86 36.26 8.26
CA LEU A 18 1.37 35.04 8.85
C LEU A 18 1.85 34.15 7.71
N ALA A 19 3.16 33.99 7.57
CA ALA A 19 3.72 32.95 6.73
C ALA A 19 3.30 31.60 7.36
N ILE A 20 2.30 30.95 6.77
CA ILE A 20 2.05 29.54 7.02
C ILE A 20 3.29 28.84 6.46
N PRO A 21 4.06 28.09 7.27
CA PRO A 21 5.09 27.26 6.69
C PRO A 21 4.38 26.32 5.72
N ASP A 22 4.71 26.43 4.43
CA ASP A 22 4.38 25.41 3.44
C ASP A 22 5.15 24.14 3.84
N GLY A 23 4.62 23.44 4.84
CA GLY A 23 4.96 22.08 5.16
C GLY A 23 4.37 21.17 4.09
N THR A 24 4.72 21.37 2.83
CA THR A 24 4.82 20.21 1.95
C THR A 24 5.87 19.34 2.61
N PRO A 25 5.54 18.14 3.10
CA PRO A 25 6.56 17.20 3.55
C PRO A 25 7.53 17.10 2.39
N GLU A 26 8.77 17.52 2.61
CA GLU A 26 9.83 17.29 1.65
C GLU A 26 9.75 15.80 1.32
N THR A 27 9.44 15.52 0.05
CA THR A 27 9.28 14.16 -0.44
C THR A 27 10.68 13.53 -0.51
N ASP A 28 11.32 13.30 0.64
CA ASP A 28 12.36 12.29 0.77
C ASP A 28 11.63 10.94 0.65
N VAL A 29 11.17 10.66 -0.57
CA VAL A 29 10.77 9.33 -0.97
C VAL A 29 11.99 8.46 -0.71
N PRO A 30 11.91 7.44 0.14
CA PRO A 30 13.04 6.54 0.32
C PRO A 30 13.38 5.94 -1.03
N ASP A 31 14.51 6.37 -1.58
CA ASP A 31 14.89 6.12 -2.96
C ASP A 31 15.33 4.67 -3.19
N VAL A 32 14.92 3.71 -2.37
CA VAL A 32 15.60 2.41 -2.32
C VAL A 32 14.73 1.22 -1.96
N LEU A 33 13.38 1.30 -1.95
CA LEU A 33 12.60 0.06 -1.93
C LEU A 33 12.93 -0.75 -3.19
N THR A 34 13.65 -1.84 -2.99
CA THR A 34 14.11 -2.72 -4.07
C THR A 34 13.87 -4.17 -3.66
N LEU A 35 13.55 -5.00 -4.66
CA LEU A 35 13.36 -6.42 -4.47
C LEU A 35 14.59 -7.17 -4.97
N THR A 36 15.46 -7.58 -4.06
CA THR A 36 16.67 -8.33 -4.41
C THR A 36 16.37 -9.81 -4.66
N GLU A 37 15.35 -10.35 -3.98
CA GLU A 37 14.94 -11.75 -4.11
C GLU A 37 13.42 -11.88 -4.05
N ARG A 38 12.89 -12.84 -4.81
CA ARG A 38 11.46 -13.06 -5.03
C ARG A 38 11.22 -14.56 -5.15
N HIS A 39 10.52 -15.14 -4.18
CA HIS A 39 10.10 -16.53 -4.20
C HIS A 39 8.60 -16.64 -3.96
N HIS A 40 7.97 -17.63 -4.55
CA HIS A 40 6.59 -17.99 -4.25
C HIS A 40 6.38 -19.50 -4.21
N GLY A 41 5.33 -19.91 -3.52
CA GLY A 41 4.88 -21.29 -3.48
C GLY A 41 3.48 -21.40 -2.88
N GLY A 42 2.70 -22.37 -3.34
CA GLY A 42 1.34 -22.63 -2.88
C GLY A 42 0.51 -23.27 -3.96
N SER A 43 -0.73 -23.66 -3.63
CA SER A 43 -1.63 -24.30 -4.59
C SER A 43 -2.08 -23.35 -5.71
N GLY A 44 -2.12 -22.05 -5.46
CA GLY A 44 -2.47 -21.01 -6.45
C GLY A 44 -1.28 -20.38 -7.19
N CYS A 45 -0.06 -20.68 -6.76
CA CYS A 45 1.17 -20.21 -7.37
C CYS A 45 2.29 -21.26 -7.25
N PRO A 46 2.26 -22.31 -8.08
CA PRO A 46 3.29 -23.34 -8.04
C PRO A 46 4.67 -22.74 -8.30
N SER A 47 5.66 -23.06 -7.46
CA SER A 47 7.03 -22.52 -7.55
C SER A 47 7.74 -22.87 -8.85
N SER A 48 7.35 -23.97 -9.50
CA SER A 48 7.85 -24.40 -10.81
C SER A 48 7.34 -23.55 -11.98
N THR A 49 6.40 -22.64 -11.75
CA THR A 49 5.73 -21.84 -12.78
C THR A 49 5.89 -20.35 -12.50
N GLN A 50 6.01 -19.55 -13.56
CA GLN A 50 6.10 -18.09 -13.47
C GLN A 50 4.71 -17.45 -13.42
N THR A 51 3.86 -17.93 -12.50
CA THR A 51 2.46 -17.50 -12.32
C THR A 51 2.31 -16.27 -11.41
N VAL A 52 3.42 -15.73 -10.91
CA VAL A 52 3.44 -14.51 -10.09
C VAL A 52 4.37 -13.49 -10.70
N ARG A 53 3.89 -12.26 -10.84
CA ARG A 53 4.68 -11.12 -11.33
C ARG A 53 4.81 -10.09 -10.22
N TYR A 54 6.01 -9.56 -10.06
CA TYR A 54 6.36 -8.56 -9.05
C TYR A 54 6.80 -7.29 -9.75
N ASN A 55 6.20 -6.17 -9.37
CA ASN A 55 6.60 -4.85 -9.85
C ASN A 55 6.74 -3.90 -8.67
N VAL A 56 7.82 -3.11 -8.65
CA VAL A 56 7.97 -2.01 -7.71
C VAL A 56 7.46 -0.76 -8.41
N ALA A 57 6.52 -0.05 -7.77
CA ALA A 57 5.99 1.19 -8.31
C ALA A 57 7.10 2.24 -8.49
N ASN A 58 6.89 3.18 -9.43
CA ASN A 58 7.89 4.20 -9.76
C ASN A 58 8.26 5.08 -8.54
N ASP A 59 7.33 5.27 -7.61
CA ASP A 59 7.54 6.00 -6.36
C ASP A 59 8.29 5.19 -5.28
N ARG A 60 8.67 3.94 -5.56
CA ARG A 60 9.37 3.03 -4.65
C ARG A 60 8.71 2.92 -3.28
N ARG A 61 7.38 3.06 -3.20
CA ARG A 61 6.62 2.90 -1.95
C ARG A 61 5.68 1.72 -1.96
N SER A 62 5.41 1.15 -3.13
CA SER A 62 4.47 0.06 -3.31
C SER A 62 5.10 -1.10 -4.08
N ILE A 63 4.76 -2.32 -3.64
CA ILE A 63 5.02 -3.55 -4.38
C ILE A 63 3.69 -4.04 -4.92
N VAL A 64 3.60 -4.16 -6.24
CA VAL A 64 2.45 -4.73 -6.93
C VAL A 64 2.75 -6.19 -7.22
N ILE A 65 1.93 -7.07 -6.68
CA ILE A 65 2.01 -8.51 -6.89
C ILE A 65 0.79 -8.94 -7.71
N GLN A 66 1.05 -9.55 -8.86
CA GLN A 66 0.01 -10.04 -9.77
C GLN A 66 0.06 -11.55 -9.81
N TYR A 67 -1.09 -12.18 -9.62
CA TYR A 67 -1.25 -13.63 -9.63
C TYR A 67 -2.01 -14.05 -10.89
N GLU A 68 -1.47 -15.00 -11.63
CA GLU A 68 -2.13 -15.54 -12.83
C GLU A 68 -3.22 -16.56 -12.46
N ASN A 69 -3.00 -17.38 -11.41
CA ASN A 69 -3.86 -18.53 -11.09
C ASN A 69 -4.36 -18.61 -9.63
N LEU A 70 -4.32 -17.52 -8.87
CA LEU A 70 -4.85 -17.49 -7.51
C LEU A 70 -6.39 -17.40 -7.53
N THR A 71 -7.07 -18.50 -7.83
CA THR A 71 -8.54 -18.57 -7.90
C THR A 71 -9.07 -19.83 -7.21
N ALA A 72 -9.94 -19.64 -6.22
CA ALA A 72 -10.71 -20.73 -5.62
C ALA A 72 -11.98 -21.00 -6.44
N ARG A 73 -12.38 -22.28 -6.50
CA ARG A 73 -13.53 -22.73 -7.30
C ARG A 73 -14.32 -23.80 -6.54
N ILE A 74 -15.63 -23.79 -6.69
CA ILE A 74 -16.53 -24.84 -6.17
C ILE A 74 -17.44 -25.28 -7.31
N ASN A 75 -17.49 -26.58 -7.58
CA ASN A 75 -18.47 -27.22 -8.46
C ASN A 75 -18.65 -28.70 -8.05
N SER A 76 -19.49 -29.46 -8.76
CA SER A 76 -19.75 -30.87 -8.43
C SER A 76 -18.55 -31.81 -8.56
N ARG A 77 -17.44 -31.34 -9.13
CA ARG A 77 -16.19 -32.09 -9.38
C ARG A 77 -14.96 -31.47 -8.72
N THR A 78 -15.09 -30.38 -7.96
CA THR A 78 -13.95 -29.77 -7.27
C THR A 78 -13.50 -30.61 -6.09
N THR A 79 -12.19 -30.65 -5.88
CA THR A 79 -11.55 -31.22 -4.71
C THR A 79 -11.44 -30.17 -3.60
N PRO A 80 -11.24 -30.56 -2.33
CA PRO A 80 -11.01 -29.59 -1.24
C PRO A 80 -9.84 -28.62 -1.50
N ALA A 81 -8.88 -28.99 -2.35
CA ALA A 81 -7.76 -28.13 -2.75
C ALA A 81 -8.19 -27.04 -3.76
N ASP A 82 -9.23 -27.28 -4.56
CA ASP A 82 -9.77 -26.29 -5.48
C ASP A 82 -10.61 -25.23 -4.74
N GLU A 83 -11.24 -25.62 -3.62
CA GLU A 83 -12.05 -24.72 -2.78
C GLU A 83 -11.19 -23.73 -1.98
N ARG A 84 -9.93 -24.09 -1.71
CA ARG A 84 -8.99 -23.31 -0.90
C ARG A 84 -7.65 -23.22 -1.60
N THR A 85 -7.44 -22.09 -2.28
CA THR A 85 -6.16 -21.77 -2.90
C THR A 85 -5.36 -20.81 -2.03
N ASN A 86 -4.03 -20.97 -2.00
CA ASN A 86 -3.14 -20.03 -1.34
C ASN A 86 -1.91 -19.74 -2.20
N CYS A 87 -1.32 -18.58 -1.95
CA CYS A 87 0.02 -18.26 -2.43
C CYS A 87 0.83 -17.67 -1.28
N GLN A 88 1.95 -18.29 -0.96
CA GLN A 88 2.95 -17.71 -0.08
C GLN A 88 4.00 -17.04 -0.95
N VAL A 89 4.24 -15.75 -0.69
CA VAL A 89 5.28 -14.97 -1.35
C VAL A 89 6.32 -14.60 -0.29
N ASN A 90 7.59 -14.84 -0.61
CA ASN A 90 8.72 -14.40 0.20
C ASN A 90 9.53 -13.38 -0.61
N LEU A 91 9.68 -12.17 -0.06
CA LEU A 91 10.38 -11.06 -0.70
C LEU A 91 11.55 -10.64 0.17
N GLN A 92 12.74 -10.52 -0.44
CA GLN A 92 13.83 -9.78 0.18
C GLN A 92 13.72 -8.32 -0.25
N VAL A 93 13.29 -7.48 0.69
CA VAL A 93 13.17 -6.04 0.50
C VAL A 93 14.45 -5.40 1.02
N ALA A 94 15.15 -4.68 0.14
CA ALA A 94 16.24 -3.80 0.52
C ALA A 94 15.75 -2.35 0.57
N GLY A 95 16.39 -1.54 1.40
CA GLY A 95 16.09 -0.13 1.62
C GLY A 95 17.33 0.62 2.12
N ARG A 96 17.16 1.87 2.54
CA ARG A 96 18.27 2.70 3.04
C ARG A 96 18.73 2.18 4.41
N ASN A 97 20.03 2.23 4.65
CA ASN A 97 20.58 1.94 5.98
C ASN A 97 19.92 2.84 7.04
N ASN A 98 19.66 2.26 8.21
CA ASN A 98 19.02 2.91 9.37
C ASN A 98 17.54 3.29 9.19
N TYR A 99 16.84 2.71 8.22
CA TYR A 99 15.38 2.83 8.09
C TYR A 99 14.69 1.52 8.46
N GLN A 100 13.47 1.64 8.98
CA GLN A 100 12.55 0.53 9.18
C GLN A 100 11.38 0.68 8.22
N PHE A 101 10.85 -0.46 7.78
CA PHE A 101 9.70 -0.51 6.89
C PHE A 101 8.58 -1.30 7.55
N SER A 102 7.35 -0.91 7.26
CA SER A 102 6.16 -1.64 7.67
C SER A 102 5.15 -1.62 6.52
N VAL A 103 4.20 -2.54 6.56
CA VAL A 103 3.06 -2.52 5.63
C VAL A 103 2.07 -1.48 6.14
N ALA A 104 2.00 -0.34 5.47
CA ALA A 104 1.06 0.72 5.82
C ALA A 104 -0.38 0.42 5.36
N SER A 105 -0.53 -0.21 4.19
CA SER A 105 -1.83 -0.58 3.61
C SER A 105 -1.68 -1.68 2.58
N ALA A 106 -2.75 -2.46 2.39
CA ALA A 106 -2.87 -3.43 1.31
C ALA A 106 -4.14 -3.15 0.49
N THR A 107 -3.98 -3.08 -0.83
CA THR A 107 -5.11 -2.91 -1.76
C THR A 107 -5.20 -4.13 -2.66
N TYR A 108 -6.38 -4.76 -2.69
CA TYR A 108 -6.62 -5.97 -3.47
C TYR A 108 -7.44 -5.64 -4.72
N TYR A 109 -7.03 -6.20 -5.85
CA TYR A 109 -7.75 -6.11 -7.12
C TYR A 109 -8.13 -7.52 -7.57
N GLY A 110 -9.37 -7.72 -7.98
CA GLY A 110 -9.84 -9.01 -8.42
C GLY A 110 -11.31 -9.02 -8.79
N SER A 111 -11.82 -10.21 -9.10
CA SER A 111 -13.24 -10.43 -9.34
C SER A 111 -13.67 -11.72 -8.67
N ALA A 112 -14.95 -11.80 -8.31
CA ALA A 112 -15.56 -13.00 -7.77
C ALA A 112 -16.93 -13.19 -8.42
N ARG A 113 -17.23 -14.44 -8.80
CA ARG A 113 -18.55 -14.87 -9.23
C ARG A 113 -19.03 -15.92 -8.25
N LEU A 114 -20.06 -15.58 -7.48
CA LEU A 114 -20.64 -16.46 -6.46
C LEU A 114 -22.08 -16.81 -6.86
N ASP A 115 -22.40 -18.11 -6.87
CA ASP A 115 -23.77 -18.58 -7.08
C ASP A 115 -24.60 -18.36 -5.79
N ALA A 116 -25.93 -18.44 -5.90
CA ALA A 116 -26.82 -18.23 -4.76
C ALA A 116 -26.48 -19.16 -3.59
N GLY A 117 -26.30 -18.59 -2.39
CA GLY A 117 -25.92 -19.33 -1.19
C GLY A 117 -24.42 -19.61 -1.03
N VAL A 118 -23.57 -19.27 -1.99
CA VAL A 118 -22.12 -19.45 -1.90
C VAL A 118 -21.45 -18.25 -1.22
N THR A 119 -20.55 -18.52 -0.28
CA THR A 119 -19.70 -17.50 0.36
C THR A 119 -18.24 -17.68 -0.07
N GLY A 120 -17.59 -16.60 -0.49
CA GLY A 120 -16.15 -16.54 -0.74
C GLY A 120 -15.43 -15.75 0.35
N ARG A 121 -14.19 -16.12 0.65
CA ARG A 121 -13.29 -15.36 1.54
C ARG A 121 -11.96 -15.13 0.85
N HIS A 122 -11.48 -13.89 0.94
CA HIS A 122 -10.14 -13.49 0.51
C HIS A 122 -9.51 -12.68 1.64
N GLY A 123 -8.22 -12.87 1.86
CA GLY A 123 -7.46 -12.15 2.87
C GLY A 123 -5.98 -12.50 2.74
N SER A 124 -5.13 -11.65 3.30
CA SER A 124 -3.68 -11.91 3.34
C SER A 124 -3.13 -11.72 4.74
N ILE A 125 -2.02 -12.41 5.00
CA ILE A 125 -1.28 -12.31 6.26
C ILE A 125 0.11 -11.80 5.91
N TYR A 126 0.51 -10.72 6.58
CA TYR A 126 1.83 -10.10 6.41
C TYR A 126 2.65 -10.32 7.68
N TYR A 127 3.88 -10.77 7.49
CA TYR A 127 4.85 -10.93 8.57
C TYR A 127 6.24 -10.60 8.06
N PHE A 128 7.11 -10.18 8.97
CA PHE A 128 8.52 -9.94 8.70
C PHE A 128 9.34 -11.06 9.33
N SER A 129 10.26 -11.67 8.59
CA SER A 129 11.12 -12.74 9.10
C SER A 129 11.90 -12.26 10.34
N GLY A 130 11.78 -13.00 11.45
CA GLY A 130 12.41 -12.65 12.73
C GLY A 130 11.55 -11.76 13.64
N SER A 131 10.37 -11.31 13.21
CA SER A 131 9.38 -10.66 14.06
C SER A 131 8.28 -11.65 14.49
N PRO A 132 7.83 -11.63 15.76
CA PRO A 132 6.67 -12.41 16.19
C PRO A 132 5.33 -11.80 15.74
N ASP A 133 5.33 -10.54 15.28
CA ASP A 133 4.10 -9.81 14.94
C ASP A 133 3.58 -10.19 13.54
N GLN A 134 2.27 -10.41 13.46
CA GLN A 134 1.55 -10.69 12.22
C GLN A 134 0.37 -9.72 12.07
N ALA A 135 0.21 -9.15 10.88
CA ALA A 135 -0.94 -8.32 10.54
C ALA A 135 -1.85 -9.05 9.55
N CYS A 136 -3.12 -9.19 9.92
CA CYS A 136 -4.19 -9.67 9.03
C CYS A 136 -4.95 -8.46 8.47
N TYR A 137 -5.07 -8.39 7.14
CA TYR A 137 -5.86 -7.37 6.43
C TYR A 137 -6.82 -8.02 5.44
#